data_AF-A0A1M5NCL5-F1
#
_entry.id   AF-A0A1M5NCL5-F1
#
_cell.length_a   1.000
_cell.length_b   1.000
_cell.length_c   1.000
_cell.angle_alpha   90.00
_cell.angle_beta   90.00
_cell.angle_gamma   90.00
#
_symmetry.space_group_name_H-M   'P 1'
#
loop_
_entity.id
_entity.type
_entity.pdbx_description
1 polymer ?
#
loop_
_entity_poly.entity_id
_entity_poly.type
_entity_poly.pdbx_seq_one_letter_code
_entity_poly.pdbx_strand_id
1 'polypeptide(L)'
;MFDTGQETLREETSTLSSESDRPVRFKLVKSETLALTREFVRQFRRLERSPTERELNKSRLKNLRQKFLAGQIIPFCWATAEYNGVTLGVNGQHSSWVLDDLGDDEFEQVAKVAVVHLDHYKVEGGHGLPFLFRQFDDRRSSRSSADVAGAYQCSHDELRDLMRPLAKNAVDGVAWWRRNIEGTGAPDGDNVYDLFGESGLFEFIKWGNHLLTETKAGELKSPAVAAAMYATFIANKAAAQTFWHDVASGGADDKSAPATMLSRWLIEQKEPKRNRYFRMKPGNFYQACIHAWNAYREEKALMSIKSDTKKGMFIKVIG
;
A
#
# COMPACT_ATOMS: atom_id res chain seq x y z
N MET A 1 -24.02 33.16 43.25
CA MET A 1 -24.04 34.13 42.14
C MET A 1 -22.95 33.71 41.17
N PHE A 2 -23.39 33.29 39.98
CA PHE A 2 -22.73 33.12 38.68
C PHE A 2 -21.20 32.98 38.61
N ASP A 3 -20.73 31.87 38.04
CA ASP A 3 -20.14 31.98 36.69
C ASP A 3 -20.39 30.69 35.90
N THR A 4 -21.03 30.88 34.75
CA THR A 4 -21.60 29.86 33.86
C THR A 4 -20.59 29.49 32.78
N GLY A 5 -20.52 28.20 32.46
CA GLY A 5 -19.56 27.62 31.53
C GLY A 5 -19.50 28.32 30.17
N GLN A 6 -18.28 28.53 29.70
CA GLN A 6 -18.00 28.82 28.30
C GLN A 6 -17.86 27.50 27.54
N GLU A 7 -18.99 27.08 26.97
CA GLU A 7 -19.07 26.05 25.95
C GLU A 7 -18.55 26.66 24.64
N THR A 8 -17.27 26.45 24.33
CA THR A 8 -16.69 26.83 23.03
C THR A 8 -17.29 25.95 21.94
N LEU A 9 -18.35 26.45 21.32
CA LEU A 9 -18.87 25.98 20.04
C LEU A 9 -17.75 26.12 19.00
N ARG A 10 -17.11 25.00 18.66
CA ARG A 10 -16.30 24.90 17.45
C ARG A 10 -17.28 24.84 16.28
N GLU A 11 -17.36 25.93 15.51
CA GLU A 11 -17.97 25.93 14.19
C GLU A 11 -17.17 24.94 13.31
N GLU A 12 -17.66 23.71 13.20
CA GLU A 12 -17.25 22.79 12.16
C GLU A 12 -17.79 23.32 10.83
N THR A 13 -17.07 24.27 10.23
CA THR A 13 -17.22 24.60 8.82
C THR A 13 -16.76 23.41 7.99
N SER A 14 -17.63 22.41 7.89
CA SER A 14 -17.54 21.31 6.94
C SER A 14 -17.70 21.90 5.54
N THR A 15 -16.59 22.33 4.95
CA THR A 15 -16.50 22.61 3.52
C THR A 15 -16.59 21.27 2.78
N LEU A 16 -17.82 20.75 2.66
CA LEU A 16 -18.17 19.73 1.68
C LEU A 16 -18.01 20.36 0.31
N SER A 17 -16.76 20.42 -0.18
CA SER A 17 -16.48 20.64 -1.59
C SER A 17 -17.30 19.61 -2.35
N SER A 18 -18.24 20.06 -3.19
CA SER A 18 -19.15 19.21 -3.93
C SER A 18 -18.36 18.13 -4.67
N GLU A 19 -18.60 16.86 -4.34
CA GLU A 19 -17.92 15.72 -4.95
C GLU A 19 -18.11 15.65 -6.49
N SER A 20 -19.06 16.42 -7.03
CA SER A 20 -19.36 16.54 -8.46
C SER A 20 -18.23 17.12 -9.32
N ASP A 21 -17.23 17.79 -8.73
CA ASP A 21 -16.12 18.42 -9.48
C ASP A 21 -14.83 17.59 -9.49
N ARG A 22 -14.84 16.35 -8.96
CA ARG A 22 -13.66 15.49 -9.11
C ARG A 22 -13.51 15.12 -10.60
N PRO A 23 -12.38 15.45 -11.25
CA PRO A 23 -12.19 15.15 -12.66
C PRO A 23 -12.35 13.65 -12.89
N VAL A 24 -13.13 13.30 -13.93
CA VAL A 24 -13.36 11.92 -14.36
C VAL A 24 -12.01 11.30 -14.69
N ARG A 25 -11.58 10.30 -13.89
CA ARG A 25 -10.26 9.70 -14.04
C ARG A 25 -10.20 8.65 -15.18
N PHE A 26 -11.34 8.08 -15.54
CA PHE A 26 -11.49 7.16 -16.68
C PHE A 26 -12.95 7.14 -17.18
N LYS A 27 -13.15 6.73 -18.43
CA LYS A 27 -14.48 6.59 -19.05
C LYS A 27 -14.61 5.26 -19.78
N LEU A 28 -15.72 4.56 -19.60
CA LEU A 28 -16.09 3.42 -20.45
C LEU A 28 -16.45 3.92 -21.85
N VAL A 29 -15.73 3.45 -22.86
CA VAL A 29 -15.90 3.84 -24.26
C VAL A 29 -16.80 2.84 -25.00
N LYS A 30 -16.55 1.55 -24.78
CA LYS A 30 -17.26 0.46 -25.44
C LYS A 30 -17.35 -0.75 -24.51
N SER A 31 -18.46 -1.46 -24.55
CA SER A 31 -18.63 -2.75 -23.86
C SER A 31 -19.28 -3.72 -24.83
N GLU A 32 -18.73 -4.92 -24.94
CA GLU A 32 -19.20 -5.92 -25.90
C GLU A 32 -18.99 -7.35 -25.37
N THR A 33 -19.74 -8.30 -25.93
CA THR A 33 -19.55 -9.73 -25.66
C THR A 33 -19.07 -10.41 -26.92
N LEU A 34 -17.91 -11.06 -26.84
CA LEU A 34 -17.22 -11.69 -27.95
C LEU A 34 -17.19 -13.22 -27.77
N ALA A 35 -17.37 -13.93 -28.87
CA ALA A 35 -17.10 -15.36 -28.93
C ALA A 35 -15.60 -15.60 -28.68
N LEU A 36 -15.29 -16.63 -27.90
CA LEU A 36 -13.91 -16.95 -27.59
C LEU A 36 -13.23 -17.64 -28.77
N THR A 37 -12.33 -16.94 -29.46
CA THR A 37 -11.51 -17.52 -30.53
C THR A 37 -10.04 -17.51 -30.13
N ARG A 38 -9.27 -18.48 -30.65
CA ARG A 38 -7.84 -18.61 -30.34
C ARG A 38 -7.04 -17.40 -30.81
N GLU A 39 -7.41 -16.85 -31.97
CA GLU A 39 -6.82 -15.61 -32.49
C GLU A 39 -7.08 -14.43 -31.56
N PHE A 40 -8.32 -14.26 -31.08
CA PHE A 40 -8.66 -13.20 -30.13
C PHE A 40 -7.89 -13.33 -28.81
N VAL A 41 -7.78 -14.54 -28.26
CA VAL A 41 -6.99 -14.80 -27.04
C VAL A 41 -5.53 -14.41 -27.23
N ARG A 42 -4.93 -14.76 -28.37
CA ARG A 42 -3.53 -14.42 -28.71
C ARG A 42 -3.34 -12.93 -28.88
N GLN A 43 -4.25 -12.26 -29.59
CA GLN A 43 -4.23 -10.80 -29.72
C GLN A 43 -4.30 -10.13 -28.34
N PHE A 44 -5.23 -10.55 -27.50
CA PHE A 44 -5.35 -10.02 -26.14
C PHE A 44 -4.13 -10.35 -25.29
N ARG A 45 -3.53 -11.54 -25.42
CA ARG A 45 -2.31 -11.95 -24.71
C ARG A 45 -1.13 -11.04 -25.07
N ARG A 46 -1.03 -10.61 -26.33
CA ARG A 46 0.04 -9.76 -26.87
C ARG A 46 -0.09 -8.27 -26.50
N LEU A 47 -1.25 -7.83 -25.99
CA LEU A 47 -1.39 -6.46 -25.50
C LEU A 47 -0.36 -6.16 -24.43
N GLU A 48 0.20 -4.95 -24.49
CA GLU A 48 1.01 -4.40 -23.41
C GLU A 48 0.17 -4.38 -22.12
N ARG A 49 0.78 -4.79 -21.01
CA ARG A 49 0.06 -4.88 -19.73
C ARG A 49 0.13 -3.55 -19.02
N SER A 50 -0.99 -3.16 -18.43
CA SER A 50 -0.99 -2.04 -17.51
C SER A 50 0.04 -2.27 -16.40
N PRO A 51 0.79 -1.25 -15.96
CA PRO A 51 1.68 -1.35 -14.81
C PRO A 51 0.94 -1.77 -13.52
N THR A 52 -0.38 -1.63 -13.49
CA THR A 52 -1.25 -2.01 -12.37
C THR A 52 -1.59 -3.49 -12.31
N GLU A 53 -1.32 -4.26 -13.37
CA GLU A 53 -1.68 -5.67 -13.42
C GLU A 53 -0.87 -6.53 -12.44
N ARG A 54 -1.48 -7.65 -12.04
CA ARG A 54 -0.85 -8.59 -11.11
C ARG A 54 0.14 -9.49 -11.84
N GLU A 55 1.24 -9.82 -11.17
CA GLU A 55 2.15 -10.85 -11.67
C GLU A 55 1.42 -12.19 -11.86
N LEU A 56 1.91 -12.97 -12.83
CA LEU A 56 1.37 -14.30 -13.09
C LEU A 56 1.66 -15.22 -11.91
N ASN A 57 0.59 -15.70 -11.26
CA ASN A 57 0.70 -16.63 -10.16
C ASN A 57 0.47 -18.06 -10.68
N LYS A 58 1.50 -18.91 -10.63
CA LYS A 58 1.43 -20.31 -11.12
C LYS A 58 0.31 -21.13 -10.49
N SER A 59 0.05 -20.95 -9.18
CA SER A 59 -1.04 -21.63 -8.48
C SER A 59 -2.40 -21.18 -9.02
N ARG A 60 -2.57 -19.87 -9.25
CA ARG A 60 -3.79 -19.31 -9.87
C ARG A 60 -4.00 -19.82 -11.30
N LEU A 61 -2.94 -19.88 -12.12
CA LEU A 61 -3.01 -20.43 -13.47
C LEU A 61 -3.44 -21.90 -13.45
N LYS A 62 -2.85 -22.71 -12.57
CA LYS A 62 -3.24 -24.12 -12.38
C LYS A 62 -4.71 -24.26 -11.96
N ASN A 63 -5.17 -23.45 -11.00
CA ASN A 63 -6.57 -23.48 -10.56
C ASN A 63 -7.53 -23.06 -11.68
N LEU A 64 -7.19 -22.02 -12.46
CA LEU A 64 -7.98 -21.59 -13.61
C LEU A 64 -8.06 -22.68 -14.68
N ARG A 65 -6.94 -23.33 -15.03
CA ARG A 65 -6.93 -24.45 -15.98
C ARG A 65 -7.84 -25.58 -15.52
N GLN A 66 -7.77 -25.97 -14.23
CA GLN A 66 -8.66 -26.99 -13.67
C GLN A 66 -10.14 -26.60 -13.78
N LYS A 67 -10.50 -25.35 -13.48
CA LYS A 67 -11.87 -24.85 -13.64
C LYS A 67 -12.33 -24.88 -15.10
N PHE A 68 -11.45 -24.54 -16.04
CA PHE A 68 -11.75 -24.56 -17.47
C PHE A 68 -12.10 -25.97 -17.94
N LEU A 69 -11.24 -26.94 -17.62
CA LEU A 69 -11.42 -28.33 -18.00
C LEU A 69 -12.61 -29.01 -17.28
N ALA A 70 -12.96 -28.52 -16.09
CA ALA A 70 -14.14 -28.99 -15.35
C ALA A 70 -15.46 -28.35 -15.83
N GLY A 71 -15.44 -27.45 -16.82
CA GLY A 71 -16.64 -26.73 -17.28
C GLY A 71 -17.21 -25.77 -16.23
N GLN A 72 -16.42 -25.37 -15.23
CA GLN A 72 -16.83 -24.47 -14.14
C GLN A 72 -16.50 -23.01 -14.45
N ILE A 73 -16.64 -22.63 -15.72
CA ILE A 73 -16.31 -21.29 -16.19
C ILE A 73 -17.51 -20.36 -16.08
N ILE A 74 -17.24 -19.13 -15.68
CA ILE A 74 -18.16 -18.00 -15.81
C ILE A 74 -17.67 -17.12 -16.97
N PRO A 75 -18.52 -16.26 -17.54
CA PRO A 75 -18.08 -15.30 -18.55
C PRO A 75 -16.82 -14.55 -18.10
N PHE A 76 -15.83 -14.45 -18.99
CA PHE A 76 -14.59 -13.75 -18.68
C PHE A 76 -14.83 -12.24 -18.79
N CYS A 77 -14.59 -11.50 -17.72
CA CYS A 77 -14.59 -10.03 -17.78
C CYS A 77 -13.17 -9.56 -18.09
N TRP A 78 -12.90 -9.24 -19.35
CA TRP A 78 -11.65 -8.66 -19.80
C TRP A 78 -11.81 -7.16 -19.97
N ALA A 79 -10.71 -6.42 -19.84
CA ALA A 79 -10.73 -5.00 -20.04
C ALA A 79 -9.44 -4.48 -20.67
N THR A 80 -9.59 -3.50 -21.54
CA THR A 80 -8.51 -2.69 -22.11
C THR A 80 -8.67 -1.23 -21.71
N ALA A 81 -7.58 -0.48 -21.76
CA ALA A 81 -7.61 0.96 -21.57
C ALA A 81 -6.68 1.65 -22.57
N GLU A 82 -7.17 2.71 -23.24
CA GLU A 82 -6.34 3.66 -23.94
C GLU A 82 -5.72 4.65 -22.93
N TYR A 83 -4.40 4.66 -22.84
CA TYR A 83 -3.63 5.55 -21.97
C TYR A 83 -2.41 6.08 -22.72
N ASN A 84 -2.27 7.42 -22.82
CA ASN A 84 -1.22 8.08 -23.59
C ASN A 84 -1.09 7.58 -25.04
N GLY A 85 -2.22 7.27 -25.70
CA GLY A 85 -2.26 6.78 -27.08
C GLY A 85 -1.90 5.29 -27.25
N VAL A 86 -1.67 4.56 -26.14
CA VAL A 86 -1.38 3.12 -26.15
C VAL A 86 -2.55 2.35 -25.56
N THR A 87 -2.92 1.24 -26.20
CA THR A 87 -3.93 0.30 -25.68
C THR A 87 -3.29 -0.72 -24.76
N LEU A 88 -3.64 -0.67 -23.48
CA LEU A 88 -3.14 -1.56 -22.45
C LEU A 88 -4.20 -2.59 -22.06
N GLY A 89 -3.78 -3.83 -21.75
CA GLY A 89 -4.62 -4.79 -21.04
C GLY A 89 -4.64 -4.48 -19.55
N VAL A 90 -5.83 -4.22 -18.98
CA VAL A 90 -6.01 -3.84 -17.56
C VAL A 90 -6.70 -4.91 -16.72
N ASN A 91 -7.33 -5.91 -17.37
CA ASN A 91 -7.84 -7.11 -16.72
C ASN A 91 -7.77 -8.31 -17.68
N GLY A 92 -7.85 -9.54 -17.15
CA GLY A 92 -7.95 -10.77 -17.95
C GLY A 92 -6.63 -11.49 -18.20
N GLN A 93 -5.51 -10.97 -17.66
CA GLN A 93 -4.18 -11.54 -17.87
C GLN A 93 -4.08 -13.04 -17.55
N HIS A 94 -4.47 -13.49 -16.36
CA HIS A 94 -4.34 -14.91 -15.99
C HIS A 94 -5.19 -15.81 -16.89
N SER A 95 -6.43 -15.41 -17.21
CA SER A 95 -7.31 -16.19 -18.09
C SER A 95 -6.79 -16.26 -19.52
N SER A 96 -6.34 -15.15 -20.11
CA SER A 96 -5.83 -15.16 -21.48
C SER A 96 -4.56 -16.01 -21.61
N TRP A 97 -3.72 -16.01 -20.57
CA TRP A 97 -2.53 -16.87 -20.53
C TRP A 97 -2.87 -18.36 -20.46
N VAL A 98 -3.82 -18.77 -19.60
CA VAL A 98 -4.24 -20.18 -19.54
C VAL A 98 -4.88 -20.62 -20.85
N LEU A 99 -5.75 -19.79 -21.44
CA LEU A 99 -6.46 -20.14 -22.68
C LEU A 99 -5.53 -20.33 -23.88
N ASP A 100 -4.46 -19.54 -23.97
CA ASP A 100 -3.46 -19.69 -25.04
C ASP A 100 -2.54 -20.92 -24.83
N ASP A 101 -2.44 -21.42 -23.60
CA ASP A 101 -1.64 -22.59 -23.21
C ASP A 101 -2.43 -23.92 -23.26
N LEU A 102 -3.74 -23.87 -23.56
CA LEU A 102 -4.54 -25.08 -23.78
C LEU A 102 -4.16 -25.75 -25.12
N GLY A 103 -4.20 -27.08 -25.16
CA GLY A 103 -4.20 -27.81 -26.43
C GLY A 103 -5.43 -27.47 -27.28
N ASP A 104 -5.40 -27.82 -28.57
CA ASP A 104 -6.49 -27.47 -29.48
C ASP A 104 -7.83 -28.09 -29.05
N ASP A 105 -7.86 -29.37 -28.68
CA ASP A 105 -9.08 -30.04 -28.21
C ASP A 105 -9.63 -29.43 -26.91
N GLU A 106 -8.75 -29.14 -25.94
CA GLU A 106 -9.12 -28.49 -24.67
C GLU A 106 -9.69 -27.09 -24.92
N PHE A 107 -9.08 -26.33 -25.83
CA PHE A 107 -9.55 -25.00 -26.18
C PHE A 107 -10.90 -25.04 -26.86
N GLU A 108 -11.11 -25.92 -27.83
CA GLU A 108 -12.39 -26.08 -28.52
C GLU A 108 -13.52 -26.46 -27.55
N GLN A 109 -13.23 -27.27 -26.53
CA GLN A 109 -14.20 -27.58 -25.49
C GLN A 109 -14.61 -26.32 -24.70
N VAL A 110 -13.63 -25.49 -24.31
CA VAL A 110 -13.89 -24.25 -23.57
C VAL A 110 -14.59 -23.21 -24.44
N ALA A 111 -14.14 -23.02 -25.68
CA ALA A 111 -14.65 -22.02 -26.62
C ALA A 111 -16.13 -22.21 -26.99
N LYS A 112 -16.64 -23.45 -26.95
CA LYS A 112 -18.07 -23.77 -27.19
C LYS A 112 -19.01 -23.19 -26.13
N VAL A 113 -18.52 -23.01 -24.90
CA VAL A 113 -19.35 -22.61 -23.75
C VAL A 113 -18.92 -21.28 -23.13
N ALA A 114 -17.73 -20.79 -23.48
CA ALA A 114 -17.17 -19.56 -22.97
C ALA A 114 -17.49 -18.36 -23.88
N VAL A 115 -17.72 -17.21 -23.25
CA VAL A 115 -17.70 -15.90 -23.91
C VAL A 115 -16.82 -14.94 -23.11
N VAL A 116 -16.33 -13.91 -23.78
CA VAL A 116 -15.59 -12.81 -23.16
C VAL A 116 -16.46 -11.56 -23.19
N HIS A 117 -16.74 -11.01 -22.02
CA HIS A 117 -17.23 -9.64 -21.90
C HIS A 117 -16.02 -8.71 -21.88
N LEU A 118 -15.89 -7.87 -22.90
CA LEU A 118 -14.76 -6.97 -23.09
C LEU A 118 -15.21 -5.52 -22.95
N ASP A 119 -14.67 -4.87 -21.93
CA ASP A 119 -14.81 -3.42 -21.75
C ASP A 119 -13.57 -2.68 -22.26
N HIS A 120 -13.80 -1.57 -22.96
CA HIS A 120 -12.76 -0.67 -23.43
C HIS A 120 -12.91 0.66 -22.73
N TYR A 121 -11.87 1.06 -22.01
CA TYR A 121 -11.82 2.32 -21.28
C TYR A 121 -10.89 3.33 -21.96
N LYS A 122 -11.14 4.62 -21.70
CA LYS A 122 -10.18 5.69 -21.93
C LYS A 122 -9.78 6.26 -20.58
N VAL A 123 -8.48 6.39 -20.33
CA VAL A 123 -7.95 6.83 -19.04
C VAL A 123 -7.26 8.17 -19.21
N GLU A 124 -7.57 9.11 -18.31
CA GLU A 124 -6.99 10.45 -18.30
C GLU A 124 -6.11 10.62 -17.04
N GLY A 125 -4.84 10.97 -17.26
CA GLY A 125 -3.86 11.19 -16.20
C GLY A 125 -3.35 9.91 -15.50
N GLY A 126 -2.19 10.03 -14.82
CA GLY A 126 -1.48 8.88 -14.25
C GLY A 126 -2.20 8.14 -13.12
N HIS A 127 -3.16 8.79 -12.45
CA HIS A 127 -3.96 8.18 -11.38
C HIS A 127 -5.19 7.43 -11.86
N GLY A 128 -5.55 7.57 -13.15
CA GLY A 128 -6.74 6.93 -13.68
C GLY A 128 -6.60 5.42 -13.81
N LEU A 129 -5.40 4.91 -14.15
CA LEU A 129 -5.16 3.46 -14.27
C LEU A 129 -5.31 2.73 -12.93
N PRO A 130 -4.69 3.15 -11.80
CA PRO A 130 -4.93 2.52 -10.49
C PRO A 130 -6.38 2.62 -10.04
N PHE A 131 -7.05 3.74 -10.36
CA PHE A 131 -8.45 3.94 -9.99
C PHE A 131 -9.41 3.05 -10.80
N LEU A 132 -9.14 2.88 -12.10
CA LEU A 132 -9.82 1.90 -12.95
C LEU A 132 -9.53 0.48 -12.49
N PHE A 133 -8.26 0.18 -12.19
CA PHE A 133 -7.84 -1.11 -11.67
C PHE A 133 -8.74 -1.51 -10.51
N ARG A 134 -8.91 -0.64 -9.50
CA ARG A 134 -9.77 -0.84 -8.31
C ARG A 134 -11.22 -1.25 -8.61
N GLN A 135 -11.77 -0.94 -9.78
CA GLN A 135 -13.15 -1.28 -10.13
C GLN A 135 -13.35 -2.76 -10.45
N PHE A 136 -12.32 -3.44 -10.96
CA PHE A 136 -12.39 -4.88 -11.19
C PHE A 136 -12.15 -5.65 -9.87
N ASP A 137 -12.63 -6.88 -9.74
CA ASP A 137 -12.48 -7.74 -8.55
C ASP A 137 -12.63 -7.02 -7.18
N ASP A 138 -13.83 -6.96 -6.63
CA ASP A 138 -14.08 -6.44 -5.27
C ASP A 138 -13.10 -7.09 -4.24
N ARG A 139 -12.68 -6.33 -3.22
CA ARG A 139 -11.85 -6.79 -2.09
C ARG A 139 -12.40 -8.06 -1.46
N ARG A 140 -13.72 -8.20 -1.41
CA ARG A 140 -14.38 -9.41 -0.86
C ARG A 140 -14.11 -10.67 -1.70
N SER A 141 -13.75 -10.52 -2.97
CA SER A 141 -13.63 -11.64 -3.91
C SER A 141 -12.18 -12.11 -4.14
N SER A 142 -11.17 -11.24 -4.15
CA SER A 142 -9.77 -11.68 -4.32
C SER A 142 -8.65 -10.67 -4.08
N ARG A 143 -8.93 -9.37 -3.90
CA ARG A 143 -7.88 -8.34 -3.90
C ARG A 143 -7.43 -7.94 -2.52
N SER A 144 -6.12 -7.95 -2.33
CA SER A 144 -5.48 -7.47 -1.12
C SER A 144 -5.23 -5.96 -1.21
N SER A 145 -5.07 -5.32 -0.05
CA SER A 145 -4.63 -3.93 0.04
C SER A 145 -3.22 -3.72 -0.55
N ALA A 146 -2.41 -4.77 -0.62
CA ALA A 146 -1.09 -4.75 -1.25
C ALA A 146 -1.17 -4.71 -2.79
N ASP A 147 -2.17 -5.37 -3.38
CA ASP A 147 -2.40 -5.30 -4.83
C ASP A 147 -2.78 -3.87 -5.24
N VAL A 148 -3.67 -3.24 -4.47
CA VAL A 148 -4.07 -1.85 -4.72
C VAL A 148 -2.88 -0.91 -4.54
N ALA A 149 -2.14 -1.02 -3.43
CA ALA A 149 -0.94 -0.21 -3.21
C ALA A 149 0.09 -0.37 -4.35
N GLY A 150 0.33 -1.60 -4.81
CA GLY A 150 1.23 -1.88 -5.93
C GLY A 150 0.78 -1.22 -7.22
N ALA A 151 -0.52 -1.19 -7.51
CA ALA A 151 -1.04 -0.48 -8.68
C ALA A 151 -0.71 1.02 -8.65
N TYR A 152 -0.91 1.68 -7.51
CA TYR A 152 -0.54 3.09 -7.34
C TYR A 152 0.97 3.31 -7.43
N GLN A 153 1.77 2.46 -6.78
CA GLN A 153 3.22 2.53 -6.85
C GLN A 153 3.73 2.44 -8.30
N CYS A 154 3.20 1.51 -9.10
CA CYS A 154 3.67 1.29 -10.47
C CYS A 154 3.27 2.40 -11.46
N SER A 155 2.35 3.31 -11.09
CA SER A 155 2.07 4.55 -11.82
C SER A 155 3.20 5.58 -11.74
N HIS A 156 4.20 5.37 -10.88
CA HIS A 156 5.32 6.28 -10.68
C HIS A 156 6.64 5.56 -11.00
N ASP A 157 7.32 5.97 -12.08
CA ASP A 157 8.56 5.33 -12.55
C ASP A 157 9.62 5.25 -11.44
N GLU A 158 9.74 6.31 -10.64
CA GLU A 158 10.69 6.39 -9.53
C GLU A 158 10.47 5.36 -8.41
N LEU A 159 9.26 4.81 -8.30
CA LEU A 159 8.88 3.87 -7.24
C LEU A 159 8.62 2.47 -7.79
N ARG A 160 8.57 2.28 -9.11
CA ARG A 160 8.15 1.03 -9.76
C ARG A 160 8.91 -0.19 -9.29
N ASP A 161 10.23 -0.07 -9.16
CA ASP A 161 11.13 -1.19 -8.86
C ASP A 161 11.30 -1.46 -7.36
N LEU A 162 10.65 -0.66 -6.50
CA LEU A 162 10.69 -0.84 -5.06
C LEU A 162 9.91 -2.08 -4.61
N MET A 163 10.34 -2.72 -3.52
CA MET A 163 9.59 -3.83 -2.95
C MET A 163 8.21 -3.38 -2.48
N ARG A 164 7.14 -3.86 -3.15
CA ARG A 164 5.75 -3.43 -2.92
C ARG A 164 5.31 -3.43 -1.45
N PRO A 165 5.56 -4.49 -0.65
CA PRO A 165 5.14 -4.51 0.75
C PRO A 165 5.80 -3.42 1.61
N LEU A 166 7.03 -3.03 1.28
CA LEU A 166 7.79 -2.04 2.04
C LEU A 166 7.40 -0.61 1.62
N ALA A 167 7.22 -0.37 0.33
CA ALA A 167 6.71 0.91 -0.17
C ALA A 167 5.29 1.19 0.38
N LYS A 168 4.44 0.16 0.40
CA LYS A 168 3.14 0.22 1.07
C LYS A 168 3.26 0.58 2.55
N ASN A 169 4.16 -0.08 3.30
CA ASN A 169 4.35 0.20 4.73
C ASN A 169 4.79 1.65 5.00
N ALA A 170 5.62 2.22 4.12
CA ALA A 170 6.01 3.63 4.21
C ALA A 170 4.78 4.55 4.06
N VAL A 171 3.95 4.32 3.04
CA VAL A 171 2.70 5.08 2.80
C VAL A 171 1.70 4.90 3.94
N ASP A 172 1.48 3.67 4.41
CA ASP A 172 0.63 3.39 5.57
C ASP A 172 1.13 4.15 6.81
N GLY A 173 2.45 4.25 6.99
CA GLY A 173 3.08 5.00 8.08
C GLY A 173 2.84 6.51 7.98
N VAL A 174 3.02 7.10 6.80
CA VAL A 174 2.72 8.53 6.57
C VAL A 174 1.24 8.82 6.86
N ALA A 175 0.34 7.99 6.34
CA ALA A 175 -1.09 8.15 6.58
C ALA A 175 -1.46 8.00 8.06
N TRP A 176 -0.82 7.07 8.76
CA TRP A 176 -1.00 6.90 10.20
C TRP A 176 -0.54 8.15 10.96
N TRP A 177 0.64 8.69 10.60
CA TRP A 177 1.20 9.88 11.23
C TRP A 177 0.29 11.11 11.05
N ARG A 178 -0.14 11.39 9.81
CA ARG A 178 -1.08 12.49 9.51
C ARG A 178 -2.35 12.41 10.37
N ARG A 179 -2.98 11.24 10.39
CA ARG A 179 -4.24 11.01 11.13
C ARG A 179 -4.09 11.14 12.64
N ASN A 180 -3.02 10.58 13.20
CA ASN A 180 -2.92 10.38 14.65
C ASN A 180 -2.05 11.43 15.36
N ILE A 181 -1.12 12.06 14.65
CA ILE A 181 -0.13 12.98 15.22
C ILE A 181 -0.36 14.41 14.75
N GLU A 182 -0.43 14.65 13.43
CA GLU A 182 -0.76 15.99 12.93
C GLU A 182 -2.23 16.34 13.18
N GLY A 183 -3.10 15.33 13.23
CA GLY A 183 -4.55 15.54 13.22
C GLY A 183 -5.05 16.07 11.88
N THR A 184 -4.24 15.95 10.82
CA THR A 184 -4.67 16.26 9.46
C THR A 184 -5.52 15.11 8.95
N GLY A 185 -6.60 15.45 8.25
CA GLY A 185 -7.41 14.45 7.56
C GLY A 185 -6.52 13.65 6.61
N ALA A 186 -6.40 12.34 6.85
CA ALA A 186 -5.66 11.44 5.97
C ALA A 186 -6.64 10.55 5.22
N PRO A 187 -6.43 10.32 3.90
CA PRO A 187 -7.29 9.43 3.14
C PRO A 187 -7.38 8.05 3.80
N ASP A 188 -8.56 7.45 3.74
CA ASP A 188 -8.89 6.19 4.38
C ASP A 188 -9.01 5.04 3.37
N GLY A 189 -9.19 3.82 3.89
CA GLY A 189 -9.38 2.63 3.06
C GLY A 189 -8.28 2.43 2.01
N ASP A 190 -8.67 2.38 0.74
CA ASP A 190 -7.74 2.30 -0.40
C ASP A 190 -7.31 3.67 -0.93
N ASN A 191 -7.99 4.75 -0.55
CA ASN A 191 -7.64 6.11 -0.97
C ASN A 191 -6.32 6.57 -0.31
N VAL A 192 -5.89 5.88 0.75
CA VAL A 192 -4.56 6.07 1.37
C VAL A 192 -3.42 5.96 0.36
N TYR A 193 -3.57 5.17 -0.71
CA TYR A 193 -2.53 5.01 -1.71
C TYR A 193 -2.46 6.14 -2.74
N ASP A 194 -3.40 7.10 -2.72
CA ASP A 194 -3.25 8.36 -3.46
C ASP A 194 -2.00 9.13 -2.96
N LEU A 195 -1.51 8.85 -1.74
CA LEU A 195 -0.24 9.38 -1.22
C LEU A 195 0.99 8.98 -2.04
N PHE A 196 0.93 7.92 -2.85
CA PHE A 196 2.00 7.62 -3.82
C PHE A 196 2.13 8.69 -4.90
N GLY A 197 1.13 9.56 -5.09
CA GLY A 197 1.20 10.71 -5.99
C GLY A 197 1.93 11.92 -5.43
N GLU A 198 2.23 11.94 -4.14
CA GLU A 198 2.92 13.06 -3.50
C GLU A 198 4.43 12.92 -3.68
N SER A 199 4.99 13.62 -4.67
CA SER A 199 6.44 13.57 -4.98
C SER A 199 7.34 13.91 -3.79
N GLY A 200 6.89 14.76 -2.86
CA GLY A 200 7.59 15.07 -1.61
C GLY A 200 7.79 13.86 -0.69
N LEU A 201 7.05 12.76 -0.88
CA LEU A 201 7.21 11.52 -0.11
C LEU A 201 8.18 10.54 -0.76
N PHE A 202 8.58 10.73 -2.03
CA PHE A 202 9.32 9.71 -2.79
C PHE A 202 10.65 9.37 -2.15
N GLU A 203 11.34 10.39 -1.63
CA GLU A 203 12.62 10.20 -0.98
C GLU A 203 12.51 9.35 0.30
N PHE A 204 11.51 9.63 1.13
CA PHE A 204 11.23 8.82 2.32
C PHE A 204 10.85 7.39 1.95
N ILE A 205 10.00 7.19 0.94
CA ILE A 205 9.58 5.87 0.47
C ILE A 205 10.80 5.07 -0.02
N LYS A 206 11.66 5.66 -0.87
CA LYS A 206 12.89 5.03 -1.38
C LYS A 206 13.84 4.66 -0.24
N TRP A 207 14.11 5.60 0.66
CA TRP A 207 14.98 5.37 1.81
C TRP A 207 14.44 4.25 2.73
N GLY A 208 13.17 4.31 3.12
CA GLY A 208 12.54 3.29 3.95
C GLY A 208 12.53 1.91 3.29
N ASN A 209 12.32 1.85 1.96
CA ASN A 209 12.38 0.60 1.19
C ASN A 209 13.80 -0.01 1.23
N HIS A 210 14.82 0.81 0.97
CA HIS A 210 16.21 0.40 0.97
C HIS A 210 16.64 -0.13 2.35
N LEU A 211 16.42 0.65 3.41
CA LEU A 211 16.74 0.28 4.79
C LEU A 211 16.17 -1.10 5.18
N LEU A 212 14.90 -1.33 4.88
CA LEU A 212 14.20 -2.57 5.26
C LEU A 212 14.52 -3.76 4.34
N THR A 213 15.04 -3.50 3.14
CA THR A 213 15.51 -4.54 2.23
C THR A 213 16.87 -5.08 2.67
N GLU A 214 17.79 -4.19 3.03
CA GLU A 214 19.16 -4.56 3.44
C GLU A 214 19.19 -5.27 4.80
N THR A 215 18.53 -4.70 5.80
CA THR A 215 18.60 -5.17 7.19
C THR A 215 17.66 -6.33 7.49
N LYS A 216 16.59 -6.48 6.68
CA LYS A 216 15.50 -7.44 6.91
C LYS A 216 14.82 -7.29 8.29
N ALA A 217 14.97 -6.13 8.94
CA ALA A 217 14.40 -5.79 10.24
C ALA A 217 12.86 -5.84 10.21
N GLY A 218 12.29 -6.97 10.61
CA GLY A 218 10.85 -7.23 10.46
C GLY A 218 9.99 -6.50 11.49
N GLU A 219 10.57 -6.11 12.62
CA GLU A 219 9.99 -5.33 13.71
C GLU A 219 9.76 -3.86 13.34
N LEU A 220 10.45 -3.36 12.30
CA LEU A 220 10.24 -2.03 11.74
C LEU A 220 9.06 -1.94 10.75
N LYS A 221 8.46 -3.08 10.37
CA LYS A 221 7.38 -3.16 9.37
C LYS A 221 5.99 -2.86 9.93
N SER A 222 5.92 -2.12 11.04
CA SER A 222 4.67 -1.65 11.64
C SER A 222 4.37 -0.24 11.15
N PRO A 223 3.12 0.09 10.75
CA PRO A 223 2.77 1.45 10.33
C PRO A 223 3.10 2.52 11.37
N ALA A 224 2.97 2.23 12.67
CA ALA A 224 3.31 3.19 13.72
C ALA A 224 4.83 3.42 13.86
N VAL A 225 5.65 2.43 13.52
CA VAL A 225 7.11 2.59 13.49
C VAL A 225 7.52 3.35 12.23
N ALA A 226 6.94 3.00 11.07
CA ALA A 226 7.13 3.77 9.83
C ALA A 226 6.68 5.23 9.96
N ALA A 227 5.61 5.50 10.72
CA ALA A 227 5.19 6.85 11.10
C ALA A 227 6.25 7.59 11.91
N ALA A 228 6.89 6.93 12.89
CA ALA A 228 7.98 7.52 13.66
C ALA A 228 9.20 7.79 12.76
N MET A 229 9.54 6.86 11.87
CA MET A 229 10.59 7.05 10.86
C MET A 229 10.32 8.30 10.03
N TYR A 230 9.11 8.43 9.49
CA TYR A 230 8.71 9.61 8.71
C TYR A 230 8.81 10.90 9.52
N ALA A 231 8.27 10.91 10.73
CA ALA A 231 8.29 12.08 11.62
C ALA A 231 9.72 12.55 11.93
N THR A 232 10.65 11.62 12.18
CA THR A 232 12.07 11.96 12.40
C THR A 232 12.77 12.36 11.11
N PHE A 233 12.42 11.75 9.97
CA PHE A 233 13.00 12.05 8.66
C PHE A 233 12.70 13.49 8.23
N ILE A 234 11.46 13.96 8.41
CA ILE A 234 11.09 15.34 8.10
C ILE A 234 11.67 16.35 9.10
N ALA A 235 11.92 15.93 10.35
CA ALA A 235 12.52 16.80 11.36
C ALA A 235 14.02 16.99 11.13
N ASN A 236 14.75 15.90 10.89
CA ASN A 236 16.17 15.90 10.59
C ASN A 236 16.57 14.67 9.79
N LYS A 237 16.53 14.79 8.47
CA LYS A 237 16.76 13.68 7.54
C LYS A 237 18.09 12.95 7.78
N ALA A 238 19.21 13.66 7.84
CA ALA A 238 20.53 13.04 7.96
C ALA A 238 20.66 12.24 9.26
N ALA A 239 20.29 12.85 10.40
CA ALA A 239 20.34 12.17 11.69
C ALA A 239 19.34 11.00 11.77
N ALA A 240 18.16 11.12 11.15
CA ALA A 240 17.17 10.05 11.10
C ALA A 240 17.68 8.85 10.32
N GLN A 241 18.33 9.08 9.18
CA GLN A 241 18.93 8.02 8.38
C GLN A 241 19.97 7.23 9.17
N THR A 242 20.89 7.92 9.89
CA THR A 242 21.87 7.27 10.76
C THR A 242 21.20 6.50 11.89
N PHE A 243 20.31 7.16 12.65
CA PHE A 243 19.65 6.54 13.80
C PHE A 243 18.89 5.26 13.44
N TRP A 244 18.06 5.31 12.39
CA TRP A 244 17.26 4.16 12.00
C TRP A 244 18.08 3.06 11.34
N HIS A 245 19.19 3.39 10.69
CA HIS A 245 20.16 2.39 10.23
C HIS A 245 20.79 1.64 11.42
N ASP A 246 21.17 2.35 12.48
CA ASP A 246 21.70 1.74 13.69
C ASP A 246 20.64 0.86 14.37
N VAL A 247 19.40 1.34 14.52
CA VAL A 247 18.29 0.55 15.08
C VAL A 247 18.08 -0.75 14.28
N ALA A 248 18.04 -0.64 12.95
CA ALA A 248 17.81 -1.78 12.07
C ALA A 248 18.98 -2.78 12.07
N SER A 249 20.20 -2.31 12.36
CA SER A 249 21.41 -3.12 12.48
C SER A 249 21.59 -3.74 13.88
N GLY A 250 20.69 -3.49 14.83
CA GLY A 250 20.77 -4.00 16.20
C GLY A 250 21.37 -3.03 17.22
N GLY A 251 21.78 -1.84 16.78
CA GLY A 251 22.39 -0.79 17.59
C GLY A 251 23.93 -0.83 17.60
N ALA A 252 24.51 -0.05 18.51
CA ALA A 252 25.94 -0.02 18.80
C ALA A 252 26.30 -0.97 19.97
N ASP A 253 27.59 -1.19 20.22
CA ASP A 253 28.10 -2.02 21.32
C ASP A 253 27.63 -1.53 22.70
N ASP A 254 27.37 -0.23 22.85
CA ASP A 254 26.77 0.33 24.06
C ASP A 254 25.31 -0.10 24.19
N LYS A 255 25.04 -0.91 25.20
CA LYS A 255 23.71 -1.42 25.55
C LYS A 255 22.74 -0.32 25.97
N SER A 256 23.23 0.84 26.39
CA SER A 256 22.42 1.98 26.79
C SER A 256 22.20 3.00 25.67
N ALA A 257 22.86 2.80 24.52
CA ALA A 257 22.65 3.64 23.35
C ALA A 257 21.17 3.58 22.92
N PRO A 258 20.53 4.73 22.63
CA PRO A 258 19.10 4.76 22.32
C PRO A 258 18.68 3.84 21.16
N ALA A 259 19.51 3.74 20.11
CA ALA A 259 19.27 2.86 18.97
C ALA A 259 19.27 1.36 19.37
N THR A 260 20.26 0.93 20.16
CA THR A 260 20.36 -0.43 20.70
C THR A 260 19.17 -0.78 21.58
N MET A 261 18.79 0.15 22.47
CA MET A 261 17.65 -0.03 23.36
C MET A 261 16.33 -0.14 22.59
N LEU A 262 16.12 0.70 21.56
CA LEU A 262 14.92 0.63 20.74
C LEU A 262 14.87 -0.67 19.93
N SER A 263 15.98 -1.06 19.30
CA SER A 263 16.06 -2.28 18.49
C SER A 263 15.68 -3.52 19.31
N ARG A 264 16.33 -3.71 20.46
CA ARG A 264 16.02 -4.80 21.38
C ARG A 264 14.56 -4.77 21.83
N TRP A 265 14.05 -3.58 22.20
CA TRP A 265 12.68 -3.44 22.66
C TRP A 265 11.64 -3.81 21.57
N LEU A 266 11.89 -3.42 20.32
CA LEU A 266 11.03 -3.74 19.17
C LEU A 266 11.03 -5.24 18.87
N ILE A 267 12.19 -5.90 18.94
CA ILE A 267 12.32 -7.36 18.81
C ILE A 267 11.50 -8.05 19.92
N GLU A 268 11.68 -7.65 21.18
CA GLU A 268 10.94 -8.18 22.33
C GLU A 268 9.41 -8.00 22.18
N GLN A 269 8.94 -6.94 21.52
CA GLN A 269 7.50 -6.74 21.26
C GLN A 269 6.94 -7.65 20.16
N LYS A 270 7.79 -8.18 19.28
CA LYS A 270 7.38 -9.07 18.19
C LYS A 270 7.30 -10.53 18.63
N GLU A 271 8.03 -10.90 19.68
CA GLU A 271 8.00 -12.26 20.22
C GLU A 271 6.58 -12.63 20.72
N PRO A 272 6.11 -13.86 20.43
CA PRO A 272 4.80 -14.30 20.86
C PRO A 272 4.75 -14.40 22.39
N LYS A 273 4.13 -13.41 23.04
CA LYS A 273 3.93 -13.43 24.50
C LYS A 273 2.90 -14.51 24.86
N ARG A 274 3.19 -15.29 25.91
CA ARG A 274 2.25 -16.29 26.47
C ARG A 274 0.88 -15.70 26.81
N ASN A 275 0.84 -14.42 27.18
CA ASN A 275 -0.39 -13.70 27.49
C ASN A 275 -0.81 -12.78 26.33
N ARG A 276 -1.75 -13.24 25.49
CA ARG A 276 -2.27 -12.49 24.33
C ARG A 276 -2.99 -11.18 24.70
N TYR A 277 -3.36 -10.99 25.97
CA TYR A 277 -4.11 -9.82 26.42
C TYR A 277 -3.29 -8.53 26.48
N PHE A 278 -1.95 -8.61 26.46
CA PHE A 278 -1.07 -7.43 26.51
C PHE A 278 -0.46 -7.08 25.13
N ARG A 279 -1.32 -6.95 24.10
CA ARG A 279 -0.87 -6.40 22.82
C ARG A 279 -0.79 -4.88 22.92
N MET A 280 0.40 -4.33 22.70
CA MET A 280 0.61 -2.87 22.71
C MET A 280 -0.18 -2.20 21.59
N LYS A 281 -0.74 -1.02 21.88
CA LYS A 281 -1.45 -0.23 20.87
C LYS A 281 -0.45 0.42 19.92
N PRO A 282 -0.80 0.70 18.65
CA PRO A 282 0.08 1.36 17.69
C PRO A 282 0.73 2.65 18.23
N GLY A 283 -0.04 3.50 18.94
CA GLY A 283 0.49 4.73 19.54
C GLY A 283 1.64 4.51 20.53
N ASN A 284 1.68 3.36 21.22
CA ASN A 284 2.79 3.05 22.12
C ASN A 284 4.10 2.80 21.34
N PHE A 285 4.04 2.17 20.17
CA PHE A 285 5.21 1.96 19.31
C PHE A 285 5.76 3.29 18.82
N TYR A 286 4.88 4.17 18.32
CA TYR A 286 5.28 5.51 17.87
C TYR A 286 5.97 6.29 19.00
N GLN A 287 5.34 6.39 20.17
CA GLN A 287 5.90 7.09 21.33
C GLN A 287 7.26 6.54 21.78
N ALA A 288 7.40 5.21 21.83
CA ALA A 288 8.66 4.55 22.16
C ALA A 288 9.78 4.93 21.19
N CYS A 289 9.47 4.95 19.88
CA CYS A 289 10.40 5.35 18.85
C CYS A 289 10.81 6.82 18.99
N ILE A 290 9.85 7.73 19.22
CA ILE A 290 10.15 9.16 19.40
C ILE A 290 10.95 9.43 20.69
N HIS A 291 10.67 8.68 21.77
CA HIS A 291 11.45 8.77 23.01
C HIS A 291 12.91 8.36 22.79
N ALA A 292 13.15 7.26 22.05
CA ALA A 292 14.50 6.84 21.69
C ALA A 292 15.21 7.85 20.77
N TRP A 293 14.50 8.36 19.77
CA TRP A 293 15.00 9.41 18.89
C TRP A 293 15.42 10.68 19.65
N ASN A 294 14.57 11.19 20.53
CA ASN A 294 14.88 12.40 21.29
C ASN A 294 16.09 12.18 22.21
N ALA A 295 16.22 11.01 22.85
CA ALA A 295 17.40 10.69 23.64
C ALA A 295 18.68 10.61 22.78
N TYR A 296 18.59 10.07 21.56
CA TYR A 296 19.69 10.07 20.60
C TYR A 296 20.13 11.49 20.22
N ARG A 297 19.18 12.38 19.92
CA ARG A 297 19.46 13.79 19.58
C ARG A 297 20.07 14.58 20.74
N GLU A 298 19.73 14.23 21.97
CA GLU A 298 20.26 14.85 23.19
C GLU A 298 21.53 14.16 23.71
N GLU A 299 22.06 13.16 23.01
CA GLU A 299 23.24 12.36 23.42
C GLU A 299 23.06 11.73 24.83
N LYS A 300 21.82 11.35 25.17
CA LYS A 300 21.48 10.74 26.46
C LYS A 300 21.38 9.22 26.35
N ALA A 301 22.02 8.53 27.28
CA ALA A 301 21.82 7.10 27.49
C ALA A 301 20.38 6.80 27.91
N LEU A 302 19.84 5.67 27.45
CA LEU A 302 18.52 5.19 27.83
C LEU A 302 18.61 3.94 28.69
N MET A 303 18.04 4.01 29.88
CA MET A 303 17.90 2.85 30.78
C MET A 303 16.67 2.00 30.46
N SER A 304 15.63 2.60 29.88
CA SER A 304 14.39 1.90 29.49
C SER A 304 13.61 2.68 28.44
N ILE A 305 12.87 1.95 27.60
CA ILE A 305 11.91 2.53 26.67
C ILE A 305 10.58 2.75 27.39
N LYS A 306 10.13 4.01 27.42
CA LYS A 306 8.85 4.39 28.02
C LYS A 306 7.83 4.68 26.92
N SER A 307 6.63 4.13 27.08
CA SER A 307 5.45 4.55 26.31
C SER A 307 4.33 4.85 27.29
N ASP A 308 3.91 6.10 27.36
CA ASP A 308 2.81 6.52 28.23
C ASP A 308 1.70 7.11 27.35
N THR A 309 0.78 6.25 26.94
CA THR A 309 -0.37 6.66 26.14
C THR A 309 -1.47 7.32 26.98
N LYS A 310 -1.35 7.34 28.32
CA LYS A 310 -2.32 8.05 29.18
C LYS A 310 -2.22 9.56 29.02
N LYS A 311 -1.07 10.08 28.57
CA LYS A 311 -0.82 11.51 28.33
C LYS A 311 -1.19 11.98 26.91
N GLY A 312 -1.86 11.14 26.12
CA GLY A 312 -2.15 11.41 24.70
C GLY A 312 -0.97 11.07 23.78
N MET A 313 -1.18 11.07 22.46
CA MET A 313 -0.16 10.68 21.46
C MET A 313 0.89 11.77 21.16
N PHE A 314 0.83 12.92 21.85
CA PHE A 314 1.60 14.11 21.55
C PHE A 314 2.97 14.14 22.23
N ILE A 315 3.88 13.24 21.83
CA ILE A 315 5.31 13.46 22.11
C ILE A 315 5.88 14.26 20.94
N LYS A 316 6.37 15.47 21.21
CA LYS A 316 7.01 16.31 20.19
C LYS A 316 8.34 15.67 19.75
N VAL A 317 8.55 15.62 18.44
CA VAL A 317 9.83 15.25 17.84
C VAL A 317 10.77 16.43 17.97
N ILE A 318 11.97 16.21 18.51
CA ILE A 318 13.04 17.22 18.56
C ILE A 318 13.80 17.17 17.22
N GLY A 319 14.02 18.34 16.61
CA GLY A 319 14.75 18.51 15.35
C GLY A 319 16.26 18.41 15.46
#